data_AF-A0A1E4TTG9-F1
#
_entry.id   AF-A0A1E4TTG9-F1
#
_cell.length_a   1.000
_cell.length_b   1.000
_cell.length_c   1.000
_cell.angle_alpha   90.00
_cell.angle_beta   90.00
_cell.angle_gamma   90.00
#
_symmetry.space_group_name_H-M   'P 1'
#
loop_
_entity.id
_entity.type
_entity.pdbx_description
1 polymer ?
#
loop_
_entity_poly.entity_id
_entity_poly.type
_entity_poly.pdbx_seq_one_letter_code
_entity_poly.pdbx_strand_id
1 'polypeptide(L)'
;MTQSNGKRPHDGQIINETSKKIDNDVNSKVEVYFSSKIFNQDFRDELKNEVKDSQPYKWGTIRELMNDELLRNVRKEVLNEIHFTKKETDIYKVFQSGDLANLSGLNWDDLSRLPSLYKLRSAIYSQTFRDFISYVTGCGKLSGIKTDMSINTYTKSCHLLTHDDVIGSRRVSFILYLPDPDKTWKPHYGGSLRLFDSVVPNVPKTDYHCKLTPQFNQIAFFTVQPGLSFHDVEEVYVDKQRLSIQGWFHIPQEGEDGFIPGEQEETAKSTLQQLESQELQEYDFPKINRNDISKEEIKIYDELVNKDAISNKYLSTTDISYLEKFMSPNLLKTETMIQISDFFADQGFIDIKDFINPKYSTHLHKLIRDFELNELPKMPSRQSEVKFPWKQAVPPHKQRFLYIDGQHEEKIDSADDINFVNNCGPQELPNFSLVKNLINAVSNASSNASANTASDASSGDDSSSQVSSKLCELASFFKSKSFRKWLVLITQLVLIKDQILIRRFRPGHDFILATLLPKDEDEAVLDCILEATLNLTPTRGWENGEFGGYELCMITDDENGEDDDAAIYRSSENSDSVVYSSQACWNKLTLILRDPNVLKFIKYVSFNANGSRFDISGQWNAKNYSC
;
A
#
# COMPACT_ATOMS: atom_id res chain seq x y z
N MET A 1 -49.95 5.75 45.64
CA MET A 1 -50.95 4.75 45.26
C MET A 1 -50.66 4.31 43.84
N THR A 2 -50.59 3.00 43.63
CA THR A 2 -50.58 2.23 42.36
C THR A 2 -49.44 2.48 41.36
N GLN A 3 -48.33 1.75 41.58
CA GLN A 3 -47.44 1.27 40.52
C GLN A 3 -48.15 0.13 39.75
N SER A 4 -48.24 0.22 38.42
CA SER A 4 -48.62 -0.91 37.57
C SER A 4 -47.35 -1.55 36.98
N ASN A 5 -46.97 -2.70 37.53
CA ASN A 5 -45.97 -3.59 36.95
C ASN A 5 -46.57 -4.29 35.72
N GLY A 6 -46.23 -3.79 34.53
CA GLY A 6 -46.40 -4.53 33.27
C GLY A 6 -45.04 -5.07 32.82
N LYS A 7 -44.67 -6.28 33.25
CA LYS A 7 -43.63 -7.04 32.56
C LYS A 7 -44.12 -7.31 31.13
N ARG A 8 -43.38 -6.88 30.10
CA ARG A 8 -43.45 -7.47 28.76
C ARG A 8 -42.40 -8.59 28.69
N PRO A 9 -42.72 -9.85 28.95
CA PRO A 9 -42.04 -10.95 28.28
C PRO A 9 -42.73 -11.13 26.93
N HIS A 10 -42.04 -10.99 25.79
CA HIS A 10 -42.36 -11.70 24.54
C HIS A 10 -41.50 -11.28 23.33
N ASP A 11 -40.89 -10.09 23.31
CA ASP A 11 -40.23 -9.61 22.08
C ASP A 11 -38.95 -10.41 21.71
N GLY A 12 -38.07 -10.73 22.68
CA GLY A 12 -36.84 -11.49 22.40
C GLY A 12 -37.02 -12.98 22.02
N GLN A 13 -38.14 -13.60 22.40
CA GLN A 13 -38.44 -14.99 22.04
C GLN A 13 -39.09 -15.10 20.65
N ILE A 14 -39.96 -14.15 20.29
CA ILE A 14 -40.63 -14.10 18.98
C ILE A 14 -39.63 -13.78 17.86
N ILE A 15 -38.62 -12.94 18.14
CA ILE A 15 -37.50 -12.61 17.24
C ILE A 15 -36.69 -13.87 16.90
N ASN A 16 -36.37 -14.70 17.90
CA ASN A 16 -35.64 -15.95 17.72
C ASN A 16 -36.47 -17.02 17.00
N GLU A 17 -37.77 -17.12 17.28
CA GLU A 17 -38.66 -18.08 16.60
C GLU A 17 -38.93 -17.71 15.14
N THR A 18 -39.07 -16.42 14.81
CA THR A 18 -39.35 -15.96 13.44
C THR A 18 -38.10 -16.07 12.55
N SER A 19 -36.91 -15.72 13.06
CA SER A 19 -35.64 -15.95 12.36
C SER A 19 -35.41 -17.44 12.10
N LYS A 20 -35.61 -18.30 13.12
CA LYS A 20 -35.56 -19.76 12.97
C LYS A 20 -36.58 -20.30 11.97
N LYS A 21 -37.77 -19.71 11.89
CA LYS A 21 -38.82 -20.14 10.95
C LYS A 21 -38.48 -19.76 9.51
N ILE A 22 -37.89 -18.59 9.28
CA ILE A 22 -37.40 -18.16 7.97
C ILE A 22 -36.18 -19.00 7.57
N ASP A 23 -35.23 -19.25 8.48
CA ASP A 23 -34.08 -20.12 8.19
C ASP A 23 -34.49 -21.55 7.86
N ASN A 24 -35.53 -22.09 8.52
CA ASN A 24 -36.07 -23.40 8.21
C ASN A 24 -36.79 -23.44 6.84
N ASP A 25 -37.55 -22.41 6.46
CA ASP A 25 -38.21 -22.34 5.13
C ASP A 25 -37.19 -22.10 4.01
N VAL A 26 -36.17 -21.27 4.25
CA VAL A 26 -35.05 -21.04 3.32
C VAL A 26 -34.27 -22.35 3.11
N ASN A 27 -33.84 -23.03 4.18
CA ASN A 27 -33.09 -24.29 4.07
C ASN A 27 -33.88 -25.39 3.34
N SER A 28 -35.21 -25.39 3.41
CA SER A 28 -36.06 -26.35 2.68
C SER A 28 -36.17 -26.09 1.16
N LYS A 29 -35.81 -24.88 0.70
CA LYS A 29 -35.92 -24.40 -0.70
C LYS A 29 -34.66 -23.73 -1.22
N VAL A 30 -33.51 -23.98 -0.59
CA VAL A 30 -32.23 -23.30 -0.88
C VAL A 30 -31.85 -23.40 -2.36
N GLU A 31 -32.15 -24.53 -3.00
CA GLU A 31 -31.84 -24.78 -4.41
C GLU A 31 -32.49 -23.77 -5.36
N VAL A 32 -33.66 -23.21 -5.01
CA VAL A 32 -34.40 -22.24 -5.84
C VAL A 32 -33.67 -20.89 -5.91
N TYR A 33 -32.81 -20.59 -4.94
CA TYR A 33 -32.05 -19.34 -4.90
C TYR A 33 -30.80 -19.36 -5.77
N PHE A 34 -30.37 -20.54 -6.24
CA PHE A 34 -29.18 -20.71 -7.07
C PHE A 34 -29.55 -21.12 -8.50
N SER A 35 -28.59 -20.94 -9.41
CA SER A 35 -28.66 -21.52 -10.75
C SER A 35 -28.60 -23.05 -10.67
N SER A 36 -29.50 -23.73 -11.39
CA SER A 36 -29.59 -25.20 -11.35
C SER A 36 -28.30 -25.92 -11.76
N LYS A 37 -27.41 -25.24 -12.51
CA LYS A 37 -26.13 -25.79 -12.94
C LYS A 37 -25.20 -26.19 -11.79
N ILE A 38 -25.25 -25.49 -10.65
CA ILE A 38 -24.34 -25.80 -9.53
C ILE A 38 -24.67 -27.14 -8.86
N PHE A 39 -25.88 -27.67 -9.11
CA PHE A 39 -26.33 -28.97 -8.62
C PHE A 39 -26.08 -30.10 -9.63
N ASN A 40 -25.68 -29.77 -10.86
CA ASN A 40 -25.28 -30.77 -11.85
C ASN A 40 -23.89 -31.33 -11.50
N GLN A 41 -23.76 -32.66 -11.46
CA GLN A 41 -22.52 -33.31 -11.05
C GLN A 41 -21.36 -33.07 -12.03
N ASP A 42 -21.62 -33.10 -13.34
CA ASP A 42 -20.60 -32.86 -14.35
C ASP A 42 -20.01 -31.45 -14.22
N PHE A 43 -20.86 -30.44 -14.01
CA PHE A 43 -20.43 -29.06 -13.74
C PHE A 43 -19.57 -28.95 -12.48
N ARG A 44 -19.96 -29.65 -11.40
CA ARG A 44 -19.19 -29.67 -10.14
C ARG A 44 -17.82 -30.29 -10.33
N ASP A 45 -17.74 -31.37 -11.10
CA ASP A 45 -16.48 -32.08 -11.36
C ASP A 45 -15.56 -31.31 -12.29
N GLU A 46 -16.11 -30.64 -13.30
CA GLU A 46 -15.39 -29.71 -14.17
C GLU A 46 -14.81 -28.55 -13.36
N LEU A 47 -15.64 -27.83 -12.61
CA LEU A 47 -15.21 -26.69 -11.78
C LEU A 47 -14.17 -27.10 -10.73
N LYS A 48 -14.31 -28.29 -10.14
CA LYS A 48 -13.31 -28.82 -9.19
C LYS A 48 -11.96 -29.03 -9.86
N ASN A 49 -11.92 -29.54 -11.08
CA ASN A 49 -10.68 -29.68 -11.84
C ASN A 49 -10.12 -28.31 -12.24
N GLU A 50 -10.97 -27.37 -12.68
CA GLU A 50 -10.54 -26.00 -12.98
C GLU A 50 -9.91 -25.30 -11.76
N VAL A 51 -10.52 -25.41 -10.58
CA VAL A 51 -9.98 -24.83 -9.33
C VAL A 51 -8.70 -25.52 -8.88
N LYS A 52 -8.60 -26.83 -9.10
CA LYS A 52 -7.39 -27.61 -8.77
C LYS A 52 -6.20 -27.20 -9.64
N ASP A 53 -6.45 -26.96 -10.93
CA ASP A 53 -5.42 -26.67 -11.93
C ASP A 53 -5.21 -25.15 -12.12
N SER A 54 -5.96 -24.31 -11.43
CA SER A 54 -5.86 -22.86 -11.52
C SER A 54 -4.51 -22.32 -11.04
N GLN A 55 -4.12 -21.17 -11.59
CA GLN A 55 -2.91 -20.44 -11.23
C GLN A 55 -3.27 -18.98 -10.90
N PRO A 56 -2.50 -18.29 -10.03
CA PRO A 56 -1.24 -18.72 -9.41
C PRO A 56 -1.40 -19.59 -8.15
N TYR A 57 -2.59 -19.62 -7.57
CA TYR A 57 -2.98 -20.53 -6.49
C TYR A 57 -4.40 -21.04 -6.76
N LYS A 58 -4.99 -21.79 -5.83
CA LYS A 58 -6.31 -22.42 -6.04
C LYS A 58 -7.44 -21.39 -5.96
N TRP A 59 -8.07 -21.07 -7.08
CA TRP A 59 -9.16 -20.11 -7.17
C TRP A 59 -10.18 -20.54 -8.22
N GLY A 60 -11.40 -20.03 -8.11
CA GLY A 60 -12.50 -20.33 -9.03
C GLY A 60 -13.42 -19.13 -9.25
N THR A 61 -14.25 -19.24 -10.29
CA THR A 61 -15.30 -18.27 -10.57
C THR A 61 -16.52 -18.95 -11.18
N ILE A 62 -17.71 -18.45 -10.84
CA ILE A 62 -18.98 -18.92 -11.43
C ILE A 62 -19.75 -17.69 -11.88
N ARG A 63 -20.13 -17.64 -13.16
CA ARG A 63 -21.08 -16.64 -13.69
C ARG A 63 -22.50 -17.10 -13.43
N GLU A 64 -23.45 -16.16 -13.34
CA GLU A 64 -24.87 -16.45 -13.16
C GLU A 64 -25.10 -17.43 -11.99
N LEU A 65 -24.54 -17.12 -10.82
CA LEU A 65 -24.58 -17.99 -9.65
C LEU A 65 -25.98 -18.04 -9.04
N MET A 66 -26.53 -16.88 -8.74
CA MET A 66 -27.78 -16.72 -8.02
C MET A 66 -28.95 -16.65 -8.99
N ASN A 67 -30.16 -16.91 -8.49
CA ASN A 67 -31.39 -16.54 -9.17
C ASN A 67 -31.36 -15.03 -9.51
N ASP A 68 -31.57 -14.71 -10.80
CA ASP A 68 -31.41 -13.34 -11.31
C ASP A 68 -32.38 -12.35 -10.67
N GLU A 69 -33.65 -12.76 -10.46
CA GLU A 69 -34.66 -11.92 -9.83
C GLU A 69 -34.28 -11.61 -8.37
N LEU A 70 -33.85 -12.64 -7.62
CA LEU A 70 -33.37 -12.47 -6.25
C LEU A 70 -32.22 -11.45 -6.22
N LEU A 71 -31.18 -11.63 -7.04
CA LEU A 71 -29.99 -10.78 -6.97
C LEU A 71 -30.26 -9.34 -7.46
N ARG A 72 -31.16 -9.16 -8.44
CA ARG A 72 -31.64 -7.82 -8.83
C ARG A 72 -32.38 -7.13 -7.68
N ASN A 73 -33.18 -7.87 -6.92
CA ASN A 73 -33.86 -7.33 -5.74
C ASN A 73 -32.88 -6.99 -4.61
N VAL A 74 -31.89 -7.86 -4.34
CA VAL A 74 -30.78 -7.55 -3.40
C VAL A 74 -30.10 -6.24 -3.79
N ARG A 75 -29.75 -6.08 -5.07
CA ARG A 75 -29.10 -4.84 -5.55
C ARG A 75 -29.96 -3.61 -5.32
N LYS A 76 -31.27 -3.69 -5.58
CA LYS A 76 -32.22 -2.60 -5.33
C LYS A 76 -32.32 -2.25 -3.86
N GLU A 77 -32.46 -3.25 -3.00
CA GLU A 77 -32.49 -3.10 -1.54
C GLU A 77 -31.22 -2.40 -1.04
N VAL A 78 -30.04 -2.90 -1.42
CA VAL A 78 -28.75 -2.32 -1.01
C VAL A 78 -28.62 -0.86 -1.42
N LEU A 79 -28.97 -0.50 -2.66
CA LEU A 79 -28.82 0.89 -3.13
C LEU A 79 -29.84 1.87 -2.54
N ASN A 80 -31.01 1.38 -2.12
CA ASN A 80 -32.06 2.23 -1.56
C ASN A 80 -31.96 2.39 -0.04
N GLU A 81 -31.47 1.35 0.66
CA GLU A 81 -31.58 1.24 2.11
C GLU A 81 -30.21 1.38 2.82
N ILE A 82 -29.09 1.11 2.15
CA ILE A 82 -27.76 1.15 2.76
C ILE A 82 -27.02 2.43 2.39
N HIS A 83 -26.62 3.19 3.41
CA HIS A 83 -25.70 4.32 3.24
C HIS A 83 -24.24 3.84 3.26
N PHE A 84 -23.44 4.34 2.32
CA PHE A 84 -22.02 4.02 2.25
C PHE A 84 -21.17 5.22 2.64
N THR A 85 -20.20 4.98 3.52
CA THR A 85 -19.24 5.99 3.98
C THR A 85 -17.87 5.70 3.38
N LYS A 86 -17.22 6.73 2.85
CA LYS A 86 -15.83 6.63 2.35
C LYS A 86 -14.92 6.30 3.53
N LYS A 87 -14.15 5.22 3.42
CA LYS A 87 -13.03 4.91 4.29
C LYS A 87 -11.75 4.81 3.47
N GLU A 88 -10.68 5.39 4.00
CA GLU A 88 -9.39 5.45 3.36
C GLU A 88 -8.30 5.22 4.42
N THR A 89 -7.48 4.21 4.18
CA THR A 89 -6.32 3.84 5.00
C THR A 89 -5.07 3.96 4.12
N ASP A 90 -3.93 3.42 4.53
CA ASP A 90 -2.78 3.23 3.65
C ASP A 90 -3.11 2.21 2.52
N ILE A 91 -3.69 1.06 2.86
CA ILE A 91 -3.88 -0.09 1.96
C ILE A 91 -5.12 0.01 1.06
N TYR A 92 -6.16 0.77 1.43
CA TYR A 92 -7.38 0.88 0.62
C TYR A 92 -8.02 2.27 0.58
N LYS A 93 -8.91 2.44 -0.40
CA LYS A 93 -9.91 3.51 -0.48
C LYS A 93 -11.20 2.87 -0.96
N VAL A 94 -12.22 2.80 -0.12
CA VAL A 94 -13.47 2.07 -0.41
C VAL A 94 -14.64 2.76 0.28
N PHE A 95 -15.85 2.59 -0.25
CA PHE A 95 -17.07 3.00 0.42
C PHE A 95 -17.68 1.77 1.08
N GLN A 96 -17.66 1.73 2.41
CA GLN A 96 -18.19 0.62 3.21
C GLN A 96 -19.53 1.02 3.83
N SER A 97 -20.39 0.04 4.09
CA SER A 97 -21.61 0.27 4.88
C SER A 97 -21.25 0.60 6.33
N GLY A 98 -21.45 1.85 6.75
CA GLY A 98 -20.92 2.43 8.00
C GLY A 98 -21.41 1.77 9.30
N ASP A 99 -22.67 1.33 9.35
CA ASP A 99 -23.32 0.80 10.57
C ASP A 99 -23.61 -0.71 10.51
N LEU A 100 -23.12 -1.36 9.46
CA LEU A 100 -23.55 -2.69 9.02
C LEU A 100 -22.36 -3.61 8.77
N ALA A 101 -21.17 -3.23 9.27
CA ALA A 101 -19.88 -3.91 9.06
C ALA A 101 -19.92 -5.40 9.38
N ASN A 102 -20.91 -5.83 10.18
CA ASN A 102 -21.32 -7.20 10.34
C ASN A 102 -22.83 -7.30 10.11
N LEU A 103 -23.28 -7.94 9.02
CA LEU A 103 -24.70 -8.28 8.81
C LEU A 103 -25.27 -9.14 9.97
N SER A 104 -24.43 -9.71 10.82
CA SER A 104 -24.80 -10.41 12.06
C SER A 104 -25.26 -9.47 13.19
N GLY A 105 -24.97 -8.16 13.11
CA GLY A 105 -25.36 -7.14 14.10
C GLY A 105 -26.62 -6.33 13.76
N LEU A 106 -27.26 -6.59 12.61
CA LEU A 106 -28.49 -5.92 12.23
C LEU A 106 -29.65 -6.27 13.16
N ASN A 107 -30.39 -5.26 13.63
CA ASN A 107 -31.62 -5.49 14.38
C ASN A 107 -32.74 -5.98 13.42
N TRP A 108 -33.79 -6.60 13.96
CA TRP A 108 -34.88 -7.18 13.18
C TRP A 108 -35.63 -6.15 12.31
N ASP A 109 -35.67 -4.89 12.77
CA ASP A 109 -36.23 -3.78 12.01
C ASP A 109 -35.47 -3.55 10.69
N ASP A 110 -34.15 -3.71 10.66
CA ASP A 110 -33.31 -3.55 9.47
C ASP A 110 -33.40 -4.76 8.53
N LEU A 111 -33.46 -5.97 9.09
CA LEU A 111 -33.65 -7.20 8.32
C LEU A 111 -35.03 -7.27 7.65
N SER A 112 -36.05 -6.62 8.22
CA SER A 112 -37.38 -6.51 7.61
C SER A 112 -37.39 -5.64 6.34
N ARG A 113 -36.47 -4.66 6.24
CA ARG A 113 -36.30 -3.78 5.07
C ARG A 113 -35.42 -4.38 3.97
N LEU A 114 -34.63 -5.40 4.32
CA LEU A 114 -33.66 -6.06 3.46
C LEU A 114 -33.96 -7.58 3.28
N PRO A 115 -35.20 -7.98 2.93
CA PRO A 115 -35.59 -9.39 2.92
C PRO A 115 -34.89 -10.21 1.84
N SER A 116 -34.54 -9.63 0.69
CA SER A 116 -33.80 -10.34 -0.36
C SER A 116 -32.33 -10.53 0.04
N LEU A 117 -31.72 -9.53 0.68
CA LEU A 117 -30.37 -9.65 1.21
C LEU A 117 -30.27 -10.72 2.30
N TYR A 118 -31.28 -10.81 3.19
CA TYR A 118 -31.35 -11.89 4.17
C TYR A 118 -31.39 -13.26 3.48
N LYS A 119 -32.26 -13.44 2.48
CA LYS A 119 -32.36 -14.69 1.69
C LYS A 119 -31.03 -15.03 1.02
N LEU A 120 -30.33 -14.05 0.45
CA LEU A 120 -29.01 -14.23 -0.15
C LEU A 120 -28.01 -14.75 0.90
N ARG A 121 -27.91 -14.11 2.07
CA ARG A 121 -27.02 -14.54 3.15
C ARG A 121 -27.32 -15.97 3.59
N SER A 122 -28.58 -16.28 3.89
CA SER A 122 -29.00 -17.61 4.31
C SER A 122 -28.75 -18.67 3.22
N ALA A 123 -28.89 -18.31 1.93
CA ALA A 123 -28.56 -19.21 0.82
C ALA A 123 -27.05 -19.47 0.73
N ILE A 124 -26.21 -18.43 0.79
CA ILE A 124 -24.74 -18.56 0.74
C ILE A 124 -24.20 -19.40 1.91
N TYR A 125 -24.71 -19.21 3.12
CA TYR A 125 -24.25 -19.99 4.29
C TYR A 125 -25.01 -21.31 4.53
N SER A 126 -25.93 -21.66 3.64
CA SER A 126 -26.65 -22.93 3.71
C SER A 126 -25.71 -24.13 3.67
N GLN A 127 -26.12 -25.25 4.28
CA GLN A 127 -25.37 -26.51 4.22
C GLN A 127 -25.11 -26.94 2.78
N THR A 128 -26.13 -26.82 1.91
CA THR A 128 -26.03 -27.18 0.50
C THR A 128 -24.93 -26.40 -0.23
N PHE A 129 -24.87 -25.07 -0.06
CA PHE A 129 -23.85 -24.27 -0.75
C PHE A 129 -22.46 -24.45 -0.13
N ARG A 130 -22.37 -24.61 1.21
CA ARG A 130 -21.11 -24.94 1.88
C ARG A 130 -20.53 -26.27 1.43
N ASP A 131 -21.36 -27.31 1.29
CA ASP A 131 -20.92 -28.61 0.76
C ASP A 131 -20.50 -28.49 -0.72
N PHE A 132 -21.16 -27.65 -1.51
CA PHE A 132 -20.72 -27.34 -2.88
C PHE A 132 -19.33 -26.66 -2.89
N ILE A 133 -19.12 -25.59 -2.13
CA ILE A 133 -17.83 -24.88 -2.06
C ILE A 133 -16.73 -25.80 -1.52
N SER A 134 -17.02 -26.56 -0.45
CA SER A 134 -16.12 -27.56 0.12
C SER A 134 -15.69 -28.59 -0.93
N TYR A 135 -16.63 -29.06 -1.74
CA TYR A 135 -16.37 -30.05 -2.79
C TYR A 135 -15.46 -29.53 -3.90
N VAL A 136 -15.74 -28.34 -4.43
CA VAL A 136 -15.03 -27.78 -5.60
C VAL A 136 -13.66 -27.22 -5.24
N THR A 137 -13.49 -26.70 -4.02
CA THR A 137 -12.19 -26.20 -3.53
C THR A 137 -11.33 -27.28 -2.88
N GLY A 138 -11.96 -28.32 -2.31
CA GLY A 138 -11.29 -29.31 -1.48
C GLY A 138 -10.81 -28.76 -0.14
N CYS A 139 -11.36 -27.64 0.34
CA CYS A 139 -10.90 -26.96 1.56
C CYS A 139 -11.34 -27.63 2.88
N GLY A 140 -12.06 -28.76 2.83
CA GLY A 140 -12.71 -29.35 3.99
C GLY A 140 -14.00 -28.62 4.38
N LYS A 141 -14.55 -28.95 5.55
CA LYS A 141 -15.85 -28.44 6.02
C LYS A 141 -15.81 -26.94 6.33
N LEU A 142 -16.97 -26.29 6.31
CA LEU A 142 -17.10 -24.85 6.49
C LEU A 142 -18.18 -24.54 7.52
N SER A 143 -17.93 -23.54 8.36
CA SER A 143 -18.89 -23.05 9.36
C SER A 143 -20.16 -22.51 8.70
N GLY A 144 -21.32 -22.94 9.21
CA GLY A 144 -22.62 -22.35 8.88
C GLY A 144 -23.10 -21.35 9.95
N ILE A 145 -22.56 -21.41 11.16
CA ILE A 145 -22.87 -20.50 12.27
C ILE A 145 -22.11 -19.18 12.11
N LYS A 146 -20.80 -19.24 11.82
CA LYS A 146 -19.96 -18.06 11.69
C LYS A 146 -20.08 -17.47 10.28
N THR A 147 -21.07 -16.60 10.12
CA THR A 147 -21.30 -15.86 8.87
C THR A 147 -20.54 -14.55 8.88
N ASP A 148 -19.73 -14.30 7.84
CA ASP A 148 -18.97 -13.07 7.67
C ASP A 148 -19.20 -12.51 6.25
N MET A 149 -19.94 -11.42 6.15
CA MET A 149 -20.26 -10.78 4.88
C MET A 149 -20.29 -9.27 5.07
N SER A 150 -19.62 -8.55 4.16
CA SER A 150 -19.63 -7.10 4.06
C SER A 150 -20.01 -6.64 2.66
N ILE A 151 -20.61 -5.46 2.58
CA ILE A 151 -21.06 -4.87 1.33
C ILE A 151 -20.22 -3.62 1.08
N ASN A 152 -19.54 -3.62 -0.06
CA ASN A 152 -18.61 -2.56 -0.43
C ASN A 152 -18.93 -2.05 -1.82
N THR A 153 -18.75 -0.75 -2.00
CA THR A 153 -18.80 -0.12 -3.31
C THR A 153 -17.47 0.55 -3.64
N TYR A 154 -16.93 0.23 -4.81
CA TYR A 154 -15.75 0.88 -5.36
C TYR A 154 -16.21 1.85 -6.45
N THR A 155 -15.95 3.13 -6.25
CA THR A 155 -16.17 4.20 -7.23
C THR A 155 -14.83 4.70 -7.77
N LYS A 156 -14.83 5.72 -8.62
CA LYS A 156 -13.59 6.27 -9.20
C LYS A 156 -12.52 6.49 -8.11
N SER A 157 -11.29 6.05 -8.38
CA SER A 157 -10.11 6.04 -7.48
C SER A 157 -10.13 5.07 -6.30
N CYS A 158 -11.24 4.37 -6.05
CA CYS A 158 -11.26 3.30 -5.05
C CYS A 158 -10.38 2.12 -5.48
N HIS A 159 -9.68 1.54 -4.52
CA HIS A 159 -8.72 0.45 -4.69
C HIS A 159 -8.56 -0.31 -3.37
N LEU A 160 -8.02 -1.53 -3.44
CA LEU A 160 -7.52 -2.30 -2.31
C LEU A 160 -6.21 -2.93 -2.78
N LEU A 161 -5.11 -2.66 -2.09
CA LEU A 161 -3.77 -3.12 -2.49
C LEU A 161 -3.52 -4.59 -2.09
N THR A 162 -2.34 -5.10 -2.44
CA THR A 162 -1.95 -6.50 -2.28
C THR A 162 -2.03 -6.95 -0.82
N HIS A 163 -2.80 -8.02 -0.56
CA HIS A 163 -2.95 -8.68 0.74
C HIS A 163 -3.31 -10.16 0.51
N ASP A 164 -3.28 -11.00 1.54
CA ASP A 164 -3.49 -12.46 1.41
C ASP A 164 -4.76 -13.00 2.09
N ASP A 165 -5.52 -12.14 2.76
CA ASP A 165 -6.76 -12.46 3.49
C ASP A 165 -6.60 -13.37 4.73
N VAL A 166 -5.37 -13.59 5.20
CA VAL A 166 -5.08 -14.54 6.28
C VAL A 166 -5.35 -13.90 7.64
N ILE A 167 -6.62 -13.90 8.05
CA ILE A 167 -7.08 -13.34 9.32
C ILE A 167 -7.92 -14.37 10.09
N GLY A 168 -7.53 -14.63 11.34
CA GLY A 168 -8.27 -15.45 12.30
C GLY A 168 -8.59 -16.87 11.81
N SER A 169 -9.86 -17.10 11.46
CA SER A 169 -10.40 -18.44 11.10
C SER A 169 -10.94 -18.49 9.67
N ARG A 170 -10.58 -17.53 8.82
CA ARG A 170 -11.01 -17.50 7.42
C ARG A 170 -10.41 -18.70 6.67
N ARG A 171 -11.25 -19.41 5.91
CA ARG A 171 -10.87 -20.63 5.15
C ARG A 171 -11.08 -20.46 3.65
N VAL A 172 -12.17 -19.83 3.23
CA VAL A 172 -12.44 -19.51 1.81
C VAL A 172 -12.95 -18.09 1.71
N SER A 173 -12.24 -17.25 0.95
CA SER A 173 -12.71 -15.91 0.58
C SER A 173 -13.65 -16.00 -0.62
N PHE A 174 -14.67 -15.16 -0.66
CA PHE A 174 -15.51 -15.00 -1.84
C PHE A 174 -15.92 -13.55 -2.08
N ILE A 175 -16.16 -13.22 -3.34
CA ILE A 175 -16.65 -11.91 -3.77
C ILE A 175 -17.75 -12.14 -4.80
N LEU A 176 -18.99 -11.79 -4.45
CA LEU A 176 -20.13 -11.75 -5.35
C LEU A 176 -20.26 -10.34 -5.93
N TYR A 177 -20.24 -10.22 -7.25
CA TYR A 177 -20.26 -8.94 -7.96
C TYR A 177 -21.69 -8.52 -8.35
N LEU A 178 -22.05 -7.29 -8.00
CA LEU A 178 -23.35 -6.68 -8.29
C LEU A 178 -23.24 -5.33 -9.06
N PRO A 179 -22.38 -5.17 -10.09
CA PRO A 179 -22.43 -3.99 -10.96
C PRO A 179 -23.80 -3.88 -11.67
N ASP A 180 -24.02 -2.83 -12.46
CA ASP A 180 -25.27 -2.63 -13.20
C ASP A 180 -25.62 -3.90 -14.02
N PRO A 181 -26.75 -4.59 -13.73
CA PRO A 181 -27.08 -5.88 -14.34
C PRO A 181 -27.37 -5.80 -15.83
N ASP A 182 -27.72 -4.62 -16.32
CA ASP A 182 -28.11 -4.41 -17.72
C ASP A 182 -26.95 -3.84 -18.56
N LYS A 183 -25.73 -3.79 -17.99
CA LYS A 183 -24.51 -3.31 -18.67
C LYS A 183 -23.31 -4.20 -18.37
N THR A 184 -22.49 -4.41 -19.40
CA THR A 184 -21.19 -5.09 -19.23
C THR A 184 -20.19 -4.17 -18.52
N TRP A 185 -19.58 -4.67 -17.45
CA TRP A 185 -18.42 -4.02 -16.85
C TRP A 185 -17.19 -4.28 -17.72
N LYS A 186 -16.52 -3.21 -18.17
CA LYS A 186 -15.45 -3.31 -19.17
C LYS A 186 -14.07 -3.29 -18.49
N PRO A 187 -13.05 -3.97 -19.05
CA PRO A 187 -11.71 -3.97 -18.48
C PRO A 187 -11.11 -2.58 -18.24
N HIS A 188 -11.38 -1.60 -19.12
CA HIS A 188 -10.88 -0.23 -18.95
C HIS A 188 -11.59 0.58 -17.85
N TYR A 189 -12.64 0.04 -17.22
CA TYR A 189 -13.22 0.64 -16.02
C TYR A 189 -12.36 0.39 -14.78
N GLY A 190 -11.41 -0.55 -14.84
CA GLY A 190 -10.66 -1.01 -13.69
C GLY A 190 -11.52 -1.88 -12.76
N GLY A 191 -11.18 -1.96 -11.47
CA GLY A 191 -11.94 -2.76 -10.50
C GLY A 191 -11.81 -4.27 -10.67
N SER A 192 -10.84 -4.75 -11.46
CA SER A 192 -10.59 -6.18 -11.59
C SER A 192 -10.01 -6.77 -10.30
N LEU A 193 -10.36 -8.01 -9.98
CA LEU A 193 -9.61 -8.80 -8.99
C LEU A 193 -8.30 -9.24 -9.66
N ARG A 194 -7.14 -8.89 -9.10
CA ARG A 194 -5.83 -9.35 -9.61
C ARG A 194 -5.22 -10.35 -8.64
N LEU A 195 -4.65 -11.43 -9.15
CA LEU A 195 -4.01 -12.47 -8.34
C LEU A 195 -2.51 -12.48 -8.61
N PHE A 196 -1.72 -12.65 -7.56
CA PHE A 196 -0.26 -12.59 -7.60
C PHE A 196 0.34 -13.98 -7.38
N ASP A 197 1.37 -14.28 -8.16
CA ASP A 197 2.22 -15.43 -7.95
C ASP A 197 3.28 -15.12 -6.89
N SER A 198 3.94 -16.12 -6.34
CA SER A 198 4.94 -15.96 -5.29
C SER A 198 6.36 -16.23 -5.81
N VAL A 199 7.33 -15.45 -5.32
CA VAL A 199 8.76 -15.74 -5.46
C VAL A 199 9.12 -16.88 -4.50
N VAL A 200 8.74 -16.71 -3.24
CA VAL A 200 8.76 -17.70 -2.15
C VAL A 200 7.51 -17.48 -1.29
N PRO A 201 7.10 -18.43 -0.42
CA PRO A 201 5.99 -18.20 0.51
C PRO A 201 6.17 -16.87 1.27
N ASN A 202 5.09 -16.10 1.40
CA ASN A 202 5.03 -14.74 1.96
C ASN A 202 5.70 -13.62 1.12
N VAL A 203 6.28 -13.94 -0.04
CA VAL A 203 6.89 -12.95 -0.94
C VAL A 203 6.24 -13.02 -2.32
N PRO A 204 5.17 -12.23 -2.58
CA PRO A 204 4.52 -12.17 -3.89
C PRO A 204 5.43 -11.49 -4.92
N LYS A 205 5.34 -11.92 -6.17
CA LYS A 205 5.89 -11.21 -7.33
C LYS A 205 5.24 -9.84 -7.46
N THR A 206 5.99 -8.86 -7.96
CA THR A 206 5.52 -7.47 -8.08
C THR A 206 4.33 -7.30 -9.03
N ASP A 207 4.32 -8.05 -10.13
CA ASP A 207 3.30 -7.95 -11.15
C ASP A 207 2.28 -9.09 -11.00
N TYR A 208 1.01 -8.77 -11.22
CA TYR A 208 -0.07 -9.75 -11.16
C TYR A 208 0.09 -10.83 -12.24
N HIS A 209 -0.27 -12.06 -11.90
CA HIS A 209 -0.27 -13.20 -12.82
C HIS A 209 -1.50 -13.21 -13.71
N CYS A 210 -2.69 -13.04 -13.11
CA CYS A 210 -3.96 -13.02 -13.82
C CYS A 210 -4.91 -11.98 -13.22
N LYS A 211 -5.95 -11.64 -13.99
CA LYS A 211 -6.97 -10.67 -13.57
C LYS A 211 -8.37 -11.08 -14.02
N LEU A 212 -9.35 -10.89 -13.14
CA LEU A 212 -10.77 -11.14 -13.39
C LEU A 212 -11.55 -9.83 -13.44
N THR A 213 -12.09 -9.51 -14.63
CA THR A 213 -13.02 -8.38 -14.79
C THR A 213 -14.42 -8.79 -14.32
N PRO A 214 -14.96 -8.18 -13.25
CA PRO A 214 -16.18 -8.63 -12.60
C PRO A 214 -17.41 -8.40 -13.49
N GLN A 215 -18.42 -9.26 -13.43
CA GLN A 215 -19.73 -9.06 -14.06
C GLN A 215 -20.85 -9.22 -13.03
N PHE A 216 -22.04 -8.70 -13.33
CA PHE A 216 -23.21 -8.95 -12.49
C PHE A 216 -23.47 -10.44 -12.34
N ASN A 217 -23.81 -10.87 -11.12
CA ASN A 217 -24.08 -12.26 -10.77
C ASN A 217 -22.90 -13.22 -11.00
N GLN A 218 -21.67 -12.69 -10.96
CA GLN A 218 -20.45 -13.49 -10.97
C GLN A 218 -19.88 -13.56 -9.55
N ILE A 219 -19.49 -14.76 -9.11
CA ILE A 219 -18.71 -14.96 -7.89
C ILE A 219 -17.26 -15.28 -8.26
N ALA A 220 -16.31 -14.75 -7.50
CA ALA A 220 -14.94 -15.24 -7.43
C ALA A 220 -14.70 -15.80 -6.03
N PHE A 221 -13.93 -16.88 -5.91
CA PHE A 221 -13.59 -17.46 -4.61
C PHE A 221 -12.22 -18.15 -4.66
N PHE A 222 -11.56 -18.25 -3.52
CA PHE A 222 -10.28 -18.94 -3.36
C PHE A 222 -10.09 -19.41 -1.93
N THR A 223 -9.34 -20.49 -1.75
CA THR A 223 -8.94 -20.93 -0.41
C THR A 223 -7.93 -19.94 0.15
N VAL A 224 -8.09 -19.55 1.41
CA VAL A 224 -7.11 -18.72 2.11
C VAL A 224 -5.89 -19.59 2.39
N GLN A 225 -4.74 -19.19 1.84
CA GLN A 225 -3.49 -19.93 1.91
C GLN A 225 -2.39 -19.01 2.44
N PRO A 226 -1.97 -19.16 3.70
CA PRO A 226 -0.91 -18.34 4.30
C PRO A 226 0.32 -18.22 3.40
N GLY A 227 0.71 -16.98 3.10
CA GLY A 227 1.87 -16.66 2.26
C GLY A 227 1.71 -16.95 0.76
N LEU A 228 0.52 -17.30 0.27
CA LEU A 228 0.29 -17.63 -1.15
C LEU A 228 -0.89 -16.89 -1.76
N SER A 229 -2.02 -16.72 -1.04
CA SER A 229 -3.27 -16.18 -1.61
C SER A 229 -3.28 -14.66 -1.84
N PHE A 230 -2.16 -14.10 -2.31
CA PHE A 230 -2.00 -12.68 -2.56
C PHE A 230 -2.85 -12.19 -3.72
N HIS A 231 -3.68 -11.19 -3.44
CA HIS A 231 -4.57 -10.57 -4.41
C HIS A 231 -4.82 -9.10 -4.08
N ASP A 232 -5.42 -8.40 -5.03
CA ASP A 232 -5.82 -7.01 -4.85
C ASP A 232 -7.09 -6.67 -5.67
N VAL A 233 -7.61 -5.45 -5.47
CA VAL A 233 -8.63 -4.85 -6.32
C VAL A 233 -8.00 -3.69 -7.09
N GLU A 234 -7.81 -3.89 -8.39
CA GLU A 234 -7.38 -2.86 -9.34
C GLU A 234 -8.24 -1.61 -9.17
N GLU A 235 -7.61 -0.43 -9.19
CA GLU A 235 -8.33 0.83 -9.04
C GLU A 235 -9.48 0.95 -10.06
N VAL A 236 -10.64 1.47 -9.62
CA VAL A 236 -11.71 1.85 -10.54
C VAL A 236 -11.36 3.18 -11.20
N TYR A 237 -11.13 3.17 -12.51
CA TYR A 237 -10.62 4.33 -13.25
C TYR A 237 -11.70 5.34 -13.66
N VAL A 238 -12.95 4.89 -13.77
CA VAL A 238 -14.07 5.68 -14.31
C VAL A 238 -15.11 5.99 -13.26
N ASP A 239 -15.96 6.98 -13.53
CA ASP A 239 -17.10 7.31 -12.66
C ASP A 239 -18.24 6.27 -12.81
N LYS A 240 -18.02 5.10 -12.21
CA LYS A 240 -18.97 3.98 -12.14
C LYS A 240 -18.90 3.32 -10.78
N GLN A 241 -20.02 2.69 -10.41
CA GLN A 241 -20.16 2.02 -9.14
C GLN A 241 -19.98 0.50 -9.31
N ARG A 242 -18.86 -0.03 -8.80
CA ARG A 242 -18.63 -1.48 -8.66
C ARG A 242 -19.10 -1.90 -7.28
N LEU A 243 -20.37 -2.29 -7.19
CA LEU A 243 -20.93 -2.89 -5.98
C LEU A 243 -20.53 -4.36 -5.89
N SER A 244 -20.12 -4.81 -4.71
CA SER A 244 -19.84 -6.21 -4.41
C SER A 244 -20.22 -6.56 -2.99
N ILE A 245 -20.55 -7.84 -2.79
CA ILE A 245 -20.70 -8.44 -1.48
C ILE A 245 -19.54 -9.41 -1.32
N GLN A 246 -18.65 -9.11 -0.38
CA GLN A 246 -17.52 -9.98 -0.05
C GLN A 246 -17.77 -10.68 1.27
N GLY A 247 -17.14 -11.83 1.47
CA GLY A 247 -17.27 -12.55 2.72
C GLY A 247 -16.31 -13.73 2.80
N TRP A 248 -16.36 -14.40 3.94
CA TRP A 248 -15.49 -15.53 4.22
C TRP A 248 -16.27 -16.69 4.83
N PHE A 249 -16.00 -17.89 4.32
CA PHE A 249 -16.35 -19.09 5.05
C PHE A 249 -15.24 -19.40 6.05
N HIS A 250 -15.64 -19.72 7.28
CA HIS A 250 -14.71 -20.00 8.37
C HIS A 250 -14.49 -21.49 8.61
N ILE A 251 -13.41 -21.79 9.31
CA ILE A 251 -13.20 -23.08 9.99
C ILE A 251 -14.46 -23.40 10.83
N PRO A 252 -15.00 -24.64 10.78
CA PRO A 252 -16.14 -25.05 11.61
C PRO A 252 -15.92 -24.71 13.09
N GLN A 253 -16.97 -24.28 13.77
CA GLN A 253 -16.95 -23.90 15.19
C GLN A 253 -17.36 -25.09 16.07
N GLU A 254 -17.11 -24.99 17.38
CA GLU A 254 -17.49 -26.05 18.33
C GLU A 254 -18.98 -26.41 18.18
N GLY A 255 -19.26 -27.71 17.96
CA GLY A 255 -20.61 -28.23 17.74
C GLY A 255 -21.06 -28.30 16.27
N GLU A 256 -20.26 -27.82 15.31
CA GLU A 256 -20.52 -27.97 13.88
C GLU A 256 -19.90 -29.24 13.27
N ASP A 257 -20.47 -29.71 12.16
CA ASP A 257 -19.92 -30.83 11.39
C ASP A 257 -18.51 -30.49 10.86
N GLY A 258 -17.53 -31.35 11.16
CA GLY A 258 -16.14 -31.16 10.79
C GLY A 258 -15.33 -30.24 11.71
N PHE A 259 -15.82 -29.89 12.90
CA PHE A 259 -15.02 -29.21 13.93
C PHE A 259 -13.88 -30.10 14.43
N ILE A 260 -12.68 -29.53 14.45
CA ILE A 260 -11.47 -30.16 14.98
C ILE A 260 -10.90 -29.25 16.08
N PRO A 261 -10.87 -29.68 17.36
CA PRO A 261 -10.27 -28.89 18.43
C PRO A 261 -8.80 -28.55 18.13
N GLY A 262 -8.43 -27.27 18.23
CA GLY A 262 -7.06 -26.80 18.01
C GLY A 262 -6.74 -26.34 16.58
N GLU A 263 -7.59 -26.63 15.58
CA GLU A 263 -7.31 -26.34 14.17
C GLU A 263 -7.20 -24.82 13.89
N GLN A 264 -8.04 -24.02 14.53
CA GLN A 264 -8.01 -22.56 14.40
C GLN A 264 -6.73 -22.00 15.03
N GLU A 265 -6.35 -22.48 16.20
CA GLU A 265 -5.17 -22.03 16.95
C GLU A 265 -3.87 -22.40 16.24
N GLU A 266 -3.79 -23.59 15.63
CA GLU A 266 -2.64 -24.01 14.82
C GLU A 266 -2.48 -23.15 13.56
N THR A 267 -3.58 -22.85 12.87
CA THR A 267 -3.57 -22.00 11.67
C THR A 267 -3.13 -20.57 12.00
N ALA A 268 -3.62 -20.01 13.11
CA ALA A 268 -3.26 -18.66 13.56
C ALA A 268 -1.77 -18.56 13.94
N LYS A 269 -1.24 -19.53 14.70
CA LYS A 269 0.18 -19.54 15.11
C LYS A 269 1.15 -19.61 13.93
N SER A 270 0.82 -20.39 12.89
CA SER A 270 1.65 -20.49 11.69
C SER A 270 1.73 -19.19 10.89
N THR A 271 0.71 -18.33 10.96
CA THR A 271 0.65 -17.08 10.18
C THR A 271 1.47 -15.97 10.84
N LEU A 272 1.28 -15.76 12.15
CA LEU A 272 2.00 -14.74 12.93
C LEU A 272 3.52 -14.99 13.00
N GLN A 273 3.94 -16.25 13.14
CA GLN A 273 5.38 -16.59 13.15
C GLN A 273 6.06 -16.39 11.79
N GLN A 274 5.30 -16.36 10.69
CA GLN A 274 5.86 -16.26 9.34
C GLN A 274 6.06 -14.82 8.88
N LEU A 275 5.14 -13.89 9.18
CA LEU A 275 5.06 -12.57 8.53
C LEU A 275 6.20 -11.59 8.88
N GLU A 276 6.92 -11.79 9.99
CA GLU A 276 7.94 -10.83 10.47
C GLU A 276 9.33 -11.45 10.75
N SER A 277 9.60 -12.64 10.22
CA SER A 277 10.92 -13.24 10.38
C SER A 277 12.02 -12.41 9.69
N GLN A 278 13.23 -12.39 10.26
CA GLN A 278 14.40 -11.77 9.64
C GLN A 278 14.66 -12.34 8.22
N GLU A 279 14.33 -13.62 8.01
CA GLU A 279 14.45 -14.29 6.70
C GLU A 279 13.58 -13.63 5.61
N LEU A 280 12.39 -13.12 5.95
CA LEU A 280 11.55 -12.43 4.96
C LEU A 280 12.03 -11.02 4.64
N GLN A 281 12.71 -10.34 5.58
CA GLN A 281 13.30 -9.01 5.35
C GLN A 281 14.44 -9.07 4.32
N GLU A 282 15.04 -10.24 4.10
CA GLU A 282 16.01 -10.47 3.03
C GLU A 282 15.41 -10.29 1.61
N TYR A 283 14.09 -10.31 1.47
CA TYR A 283 13.40 -10.08 0.18
C TYR A 283 12.94 -8.63 -0.01
N ASP A 284 13.10 -7.76 1.00
CA ASP A 284 12.69 -6.36 0.90
C ASP A 284 13.74 -5.54 0.15
N PHE A 285 13.33 -4.84 -0.91
CA PHE A 285 14.16 -3.88 -1.65
C PHE A 285 13.41 -2.56 -1.87
N PRO A 286 14.05 -1.39 -1.75
CA PRO A 286 15.46 -1.19 -1.37
C PRO A 286 15.72 -1.66 0.07
N LYS A 287 16.94 -2.15 0.32
CA LYS A 287 17.37 -2.47 1.69
C LYS A 287 17.35 -1.21 2.54
N ILE A 288 16.83 -1.29 3.76
CA ILE A 288 16.87 -0.18 4.73
C ILE A 288 18.25 -0.19 5.43
N ASN A 289 19.30 0.06 4.64
CA ASN A 289 20.69 0.06 5.12
C ASN A 289 21.27 1.47 5.04
N ARG A 290 21.49 2.08 6.21
CA ARG A 290 22.16 3.37 6.35
C ARG A 290 23.67 3.15 6.48
N ASN A 291 24.44 3.80 5.62
CA ASN A 291 25.89 3.64 5.50
C ASN A 291 26.61 4.55 6.49
N ASP A 292 27.69 4.07 7.09
CA ASP A 292 28.49 4.85 8.03
C ASP A 292 29.09 6.11 7.39
N ILE A 293 29.02 7.21 8.13
CA ILE A 293 29.75 8.44 7.84
C ILE A 293 31.16 8.30 8.42
N SER A 294 32.17 8.86 7.73
CA SER A 294 33.56 8.76 8.18
C SER A 294 33.75 9.39 9.57
N LYS A 295 34.61 8.78 10.40
CA LYS A 295 34.87 9.26 11.78
C LYS A 295 35.41 10.69 11.82
N GLU A 296 36.16 11.09 10.80
CA GLU A 296 36.69 12.46 10.65
C GLU A 296 35.57 13.46 10.40
N GLU A 297 34.54 13.08 9.64
CA GLU A 297 33.38 13.93 9.42
C GLU A 297 32.52 14.02 10.67
N ILE A 298 32.33 12.91 11.39
CA ILE A 298 31.57 12.90 12.65
C ILE A 298 32.22 13.85 13.67
N LYS A 299 33.56 13.88 13.78
CA LYS A 299 34.26 14.84 14.65
C LYS A 299 33.97 16.29 14.30
N ILE A 300 33.93 16.61 13.01
CA ILE A 300 33.55 17.96 12.54
C ILE A 300 32.10 18.25 12.95
N TYR A 301 31.20 17.28 12.82
CA TYR A 301 29.79 17.48 13.19
C TYR A 301 29.59 17.61 14.70
N ASP A 302 30.32 16.86 15.51
CA ASP A 302 30.36 17.03 16.98
C ASP A 302 30.75 18.48 17.34
N GLU A 303 31.80 19.04 16.72
CA GLU A 303 32.22 20.43 16.94
C GLU A 303 31.14 21.48 16.58
N LEU A 304 30.21 21.15 15.68
CA LEU A 304 29.16 22.06 15.19
C LEU A 304 27.92 22.15 16.09
N VAL A 305 27.67 21.22 17.01
CA VAL A 305 26.39 21.11 17.75
C VAL A 305 26.33 22.01 19.01
N ASN A 306 27.22 22.99 19.15
CA ASN A 306 27.14 23.98 20.23
C ASN A 306 26.14 25.11 19.92
N LYS A 307 25.36 25.59 20.91
CA LYS A 307 24.33 26.64 20.70
C LYS A 307 24.87 27.95 20.08
N ASP A 308 26.17 28.25 20.26
CA ASP A 308 26.82 29.40 19.61
C ASP A 308 27.34 29.10 18.19
N ALA A 309 27.05 27.92 17.61
CA ALA A 309 27.61 27.53 16.33
C ALA A 309 27.04 28.30 15.15
N ILE A 310 25.73 28.46 15.11
CA ILE A 310 25.09 29.16 13.98
C ILE A 310 25.54 30.64 13.95
N SER A 311 25.74 31.27 15.12
CA SER A 311 26.22 32.65 15.26
C SER A 311 27.72 32.82 14.95
N ASN A 312 28.55 31.79 15.18
CA ASN A 312 29.99 31.80 14.93
C ASN A 312 30.39 31.49 13.46
N LYS A 313 29.43 31.37 12.53
CA LYS A 313 29.67 31.14 11.08
C LYS A 313 30.59 29.96 10.75
N TYR A 314 30.29 28.76 11.27
CA TYR A 314 31.09 27.56 10.99
C TYR A 314 31.01 27.04 9.53
N LEU A 315 30.05 27.50 8.72
CA LEU A 315 30.09 27.25 7.28
C LEU A 315 31.16 28.14 6.63
N SER A 316 32.18 27.51 6.05
CA SER A 316 33.22 28.24 5.32
C SER A 316 32.66 28.92 4.07
N THR A 317 33.36 29.92 3.52
CA THR A 317 32.99 30.54 2.24
C THR A 317 32.89 29.50 1.11
N THR A 318 33.72 28.46 1.16
CA THR A 318 33.66 27.34 0.21
C THR A 318 32.41 26.49 0.41
N ASP A 319 32.01 26.21 1.65
CA ASP A 319 30.76 25.51 1.94
C ASP A 319 29.58 26.32 1.40
N ILE A 320 29.51 27.62 1.72
CA ILE A 320 28.44 28.51 1.24
C ILE A 320 28.38 28.54 -0.29
N SER A 321 29.51 28.75 -0.97
CA SER A 321 29.58 28.78 -2.43
C SER A 321 29.16 27.45 -3.07
N TYR A 322 29.46 26.32 -2.42
CA TYR A 322 28.99 25.01 -2.88
C TYR A 322 27.48 24.85 -2.68
N LEU A 323 26.95 25.20 -1.50
CA LEU A 323 25.54 25.11 -1.17
C LEU A 323 24.68 26.00 -2.07
N GLU A 324 25.11 27.23 -2.37
CA GLU A 324 24.41 28.20 -3.24
C GLU A 324 24.17 27.69 -4.67
N LYS A 325 24.96 26.69 -5.13
CA LYS A 325 24.71 26.05 -6.44
C LYS A 325 23.36 25.35 -6.49
N PHE A 326 22.86 24.88 -5.34
CA PHE A 326 21.64 24.09 -5.21
C PHE A 326 20.58 24.80 -4.36
N MET A 327 20.95 25.30 -3.18
CA MET A 327 20.03 25.86 -2.19
C MET A 327 19.71 27.32 -2.44
N SER A 328 18.50 27.73 -2.06
CA SER A 328 18.12 29.14 -2.02
C SER A 328 19.02 29.93 -1.06
N PRO A 329 19.62 31.07 -1.48
CA PRO A 329 20.57 31.83 -0.66
C PRO A 329 20.03 32.29 0.70
N ASN A 330 18.72 32.48 0.82
CA ASN A 330 18.09 32.85 2.09
C ASN A 330 18.25 31.76 3.17
N LEU A 331 18.29 30.48 2.80
CA LEU A 331 18.45 29.36 3.73
C LEU A 331 19.86 29.22 4.29
N LEU A 332 20.81 30.00 3.76
CA LEU A 332 22.20 30.04 4.20
C LEU A 332 22.51 31.26 5.07
N LYS A 333 21.52 32.13 5.30
CA LYS A 333 21.64 33.27 6.21
C LYS A 333 21.57 32.79 7.65
N THR A 334 22.46 33.29 8.49
CA THR A 334 22.52 32.98 9.94
C THR A 334 21.17 33.12 10.63
N GLU A 335 20.47 34.24 10.43
CA GLU A 335 19.17 34.49 11.05
C GLU A 335 18.13 33.44 10.67
N THR A 336 18.06 33.07 9.38
CA THR A 336 17.13 32.05 8.89
C THR A 336 17.49 30.66 9.41
N MET A 337 18.77 30.31 9.48
CA MET A 337 19.21 29.03 10.06
C MET A 337 18.86 28.92 11.54
N ILE A 338 18.98 30.01 12.31
CA ILE A 338 18.57 30.04 13.72
C ILE A 338 17.05 29.82 13.82
N GLN A 339 16.26 30.54 13.02
CA GLN A 339 14.80 30.37 13.01
C GLN A 339 14.37 28.94 12.67
N ILE A 340 15.01 28.32 11.68
CA ILE A 340 14.77 26.91 11.32
C ILE A 340 15.15 26.00 12.48
N SER A 341 16.31 26.24 13.10
CA SER A 341 16.79 25.42 14.21
C SER A 341 15.89 25.48 15.44
N ASP A 342 15.45 26.68 15.82
CA ASP A 342 14.56 26.88 16.96
C ASP A 342 13.20 26.22 16.70
N PHE A 343 12.65 26.37 15.48
CA PHE A 343 11.39 25.74 15.10
C PHE A 343 11.50 24.21 15.10
N PHE A 344 12.56 23.66 14.51
CA PHE A 344 12.76 22.22 14.44
C PHE A 344 12.95 21.60 15.84
N ALA A 345 13.68 22.28 16.73
CA ALA A 345 13.87 21.83 18.11
C ALA A 345 12.57 21.76 18.92
N ASP A 346 11.61 22.65 18.63
CA ASP A 346 10.30 22.70 19.31
C ASP A 346 9.29 21.72 18.71
N GLN A 347 9.28 21.58 17.39
CA GLN A 347 8.22 20.83 16.67
C GLN A 347 8.64 19.40 16.28
N GLY A 348 9.94 19.10 16.20
CA GLY A 348 10.44 17.81 15.69
C GLY A 348 10.28 17.61 14.18
N PHE A 349 9.67 18.56 13.46
CA PHE A 349 9.60 18.57 12.00
C PHE A 349 9.60 20.01 11.45
N ILE A 350 9.93 20.17 10.16
CA ILE A 350 9.79 21.46 9.47
C ILE A 350 9.58 21.28 7.95
N ASP A 351 8.73 22.13 7.37
CA ASP A 351 8.55 22.28 5.93
C ASP A 351 9.27 23.52 5.40
N ILE A 352 10.29 23.32 4.57
CA ILE A 352 11.08 24.37 3.93
C ILE A 352 10.67 24.48 2.46
N LYS A 353 9.87 25.51 2.15
CA LYS A 353 9.47 25.84 0.78
C LYS A 353 10.60 26.54 0.04
N ASP A 354 10.59 26.41 -1.29
CA ASP A 354 11.59 26.98 -2.18
C ASP A 354 13.02 26.58 -1.80
N PHE A 355 13.20 25.31 -1.41
CA PHE A 355 14.47 24.78 -0.91
C PHE A 355 15.60 24.93 -1.93
N ILE A 356 15.37 24.48 -3.15
CA ILE A 356 16.28 24.62 -4.29
C ILE A 356 16.16 26.04 -4.85
N ASN A 357 17.29 26.66 -5.20
CA ASN A 357 17.33 27.98 -5.79
C ASN A 357 16.49 28.07 -7.09
N PRO A 358 15.98 29.27 -7.44
CA PRO A 358 15.09 29.44 -8.59
C PRO A 358 15.69 28.97 -9.93
N LYS A 359 17.00 29.12 -10.13
CA LYS A 359 17.68 28.76 -11.39
C LYS A 359 17.66 27.24 -11.59
N TYR A 360 18.10 26.49 -10.59
CA TYR A 360 18.12 25.02 -10.66
C TYR A 360 16.69 24.47 -10.65
N SER A 361 15.82 25.02 -9.80
CA SER A 361 14.41 24.62 -9.67
C SER A 361 13.63 24.79 -10.98
N THR A 362 13.74 25.94 -11.66
CA THR A 362 13.05 26.19 -12.94
C THR A 362 13.49 25.21 -14.03
N HIS A 363 14.80 24.93 -14.10
CA HIS A 363 15.34 24.00 -15.09
C HIS A 363 14.89 22.57 -14.82
N LEU A 364 14.99 22.09 -13.56
CA LEU A 364 14.56 20.75 -13.20
C LEU A 364 13.04 20.56 -13.34
N HIS A 365 12.24 21.58 -12.97
CA HIS A 365 10.78 21.55 -13.16
C HIS A 365 10.42 21.31 -14.61
N LYS A 366 11.04 22.07 -15.52
CA LYS A 366 10.83 21.92 -16.95
C LYS A 366 11.22 20.52 -17.42
N LEU A 367 12.39 20.02 -17.03
CA LEU A 367 12.85 18.69 -17.44
C LEU A 367 11.90 17.58 -16.99
N ILE A 368 11.52 17.54 -15.70
CA ILE A 368 10.62 16.48 -15.19
C ILE A 368 9.24 16.61 -15.83
N ARG A 369 8.72 17.83 -15.99
CA ARG A 369 7.43 18.07 -16.66
C ARG A 369 7.45 17.61 -18.11
N ASP A 370 8.48 17.96 -18.87
CA ASP A 370 8.61 17.57 -20.28
C ASP A 370 8.77 16.06 -20.39
N PHE A 371 9.49 15.41 -19.46
CA PHE A 371 9.60 13.95 -19.39
C PHE A 371 8.26 13.26 -19.12
N GLU A 372 7.46 13.76 -18.17
CA GLU A 372 6.13 13.22 -17.86
C GLU A 372 5.14 13.43 -19.02
N LEU A 373 5.15 14.59 -19.66
CA LEU A 373 4.18 14.91 -20.74
C LEU A 373 4.46 14.16 -22.05
N ASN A 374 5.73 13.90 -22.37
CA ASN A 374 6.09 13.28 -23.65
C ASN A 374 5.98 11.75 -23.61
N GLU A 375 5.93 11.13 -22.41
CA GLU A 375 5.88 9.66 -22.21
C GLU A 375 6.85 8.86 -23.10
N LEU A 376 8.03 9.40 -23.39
CA LEU A 376 9.05 8.71 -24.16
C LEU A 376 10.35 8.63 -23.34
N PRO A 377 10.85 7.42 -23.03
CA PRO A 377 10.17 6.13 -23.19
C PRO A 377 8.90 6.06 -22.32
N LYS A 378 7.97 5.19 -22.72
CA LYS A 378 6.73 4.97 -21.97
C LYS A 378 7.07 4.57 -20.54
N MET A 379 6.32 5.12 -19.59
CA MET A 379 6.43 4.76 -18.18
C MET A 379 6.35 3.23 -18.02
N PRO A 380 7.34 2.57 -17.39
CA PRO A 380 7.32 1.13 -17.22
C PRO A 380 6.16 0.75 -16.29
N SER A 381 5.38 -0.23 -16.72
CA SER A 381 4.21 -0.75 -16.01
C SER A 381 4.50 -2.08 -15.30
N ARG A 382 5.55 -2.78 -15.76
CA ARG A 382 6.01 -4.08 -15.24
C ARG A 382 7.44 -3.98 -14.73
N GLN A 383 7.82 -4.87 -13.81
CA GLN A 383 9.17 -4.96 -13.27
C GLN A 383 10.22 -5.16 -14.39
N SER A 384 9.93 -6.06 -15.34
CA SER A 384 10.82 -6.35 -16.49
C SER A 384 11.01 -5.18 -17.47
N GLU A 385 10.18 -4.14 -17.38
CA GLU A 385 10.30 -2.93 -18.21
C GLU A 385 11.16 -1.85 -17.54
N VAL A 386 11.47 -2.01 -16.25
CA VAL A 386 12.33 -1.09 -15.49
C VAL A 386 13.77 -1.25 -15.95
N LYS A 387 14.45 -0.14 -16.18
CA LYS A 387 15.85 -0.10 -16.64
C LYS A 387 16.70 0.70 -15.69
N PHE A 388 17.95 0.28 -15.52
CA PHE A 388 19.00 1.09 -14.89
C PHE A 388 18.97 2.54 -15.43
N PRO A 389 19.06 3.56 -14.56
CA PRO A 389 19.42 3.53 -13.14
C PRO A 389 18.25 3.23 -12.18
N TRP A 390 17.04 3.10 -12.69
CA TRP A 390 15.87 2.83 -11.85
C TRP A 390 15.81 1.35 -11.47
N LYS A 391 15.36 1.09 -10.24
CA LYS A 391 15.04 -0.23 -9.67
C LYS A 391 13.59 -0.22 -9.19
N GLN A 392 13.01 -1.40 -9.00
CA GLN A 392 11.64 -1.59 -8.52
C GLN A 392 11.67 -1.99 -7.04
N ALA A 393 10.97 -1.24 -6.18
CA ALA A 393 10.78 -1.62 -4.79
C ALA A 393 9.81 -2.80 -4.68
N VAL A 394 10.14 -3.75 -3.79
CA VAL A 394 9.44 -5.03 -3.55
C VAL A 394 9.49 -5.37 -2.05
N PRO A 395 8.61 -6.25 -1.54
CA PRO A 395 7.46 -6.88 -2.20
C PRO A 395 6.18 -6.02 -2.20
N PRO A 396 5.23 -6.27 -3.13
CA PRO A 396 4.05 -5.42 -3.33
C PRO A 396 2.97 -5.53 -2.23
N HIS A 397 3.14 -6.36 -1.21
CA HIS A 397 2.28 -6.33 -0.01
C HIS A 397 2.85 -5.40 1.08
N LYS A 398 4.00 -4.77 0.83
CA LYS A 398 4.62 -3.75 1.71
C LYS A 398 4.81 -2.43 0.96
N GLN A 399 5.34 -2.49 -0.25
CA GLN A 399 5.73 -1.32 -1.02
C GLN A 399 5.84 -1.61 -2.52
N ARG A 400 5.63 -0.58 -3.33
CA ARG A 400 5.90 -0.60 -4.76
C ARG A 400 6.22 0.82 -5.22
N PHE A 401 7.43 1.08 -5.71
CA PHE A 401 7.82 2.36 -6.31
C PHE A 401 9.10 2.19 -7.12
N LEU A 402 9.41 3.13 -8.00
CA LEU A 402 10.71 3.16 -8.66
C LEU A 402 11.70 3.95 -7.85
N TYR A 403 12.94 3.47 -7.75
CA TYR A 403 14.00 4.18 -7.02
C TYR A 403 15.37 4.15 -7.70
N ILE A 404 16.21 5.11 -7.35
CA ILE A 404 17.65 5.11 -7.61
C ILE A 404 18.35 5.25 -6.26
N ASP A 405 19.19 4.30 -5.91
CA ASP A 405 19.94 4.23 -4.65
C ASP A 405 21.44 4.57 -4.82
N GLY A 406 21.88 4.82 -6.06
CA GLY A 406 23.28 5.14 -6.36
C GLY A 406 24.18 3.90 -6.48
N GLN A 407 23.62 2.69 -6.46
CA GLN A 407 24.34 1.45 -6.69
C GLN A 407 24.17 0.95 -8.13
N HIS A 408 24.87 -0.13 -8.48
CA HIS A 408 24.69 -0.83 -9.75
C HIS A 408 23.33 -1.54 -9.82
N GLU A 409 23.00 -2.05 -11.01
CA GLU A 409 21.77 -2.82 -11.23
C GLU A 409 21.80 -4.16 -10.48
N GLU A 410 20.79 -4.41 -9.66
CA GLU A 410 20.61 -5.66 -8.91
C GLU A 410 19.49 -6.46 -9.56
N LYS A 411 19.75 -7.74 -9.86
CA LYS A 411 18.70 -8.64 -10.31
C LYS A 411 17.93 -9.16 -9.10
N ILE A 412 16.62 -8.95 -9.11
CA ILE A 412 15.72 -9.33 -8.00
C ILE A 412 14.45 -10.04 -8.52
N ASP A 413 14.58 -10.75 -9.64
CA ASP A 413 13.44 -11.38 -10.34
C ASP A 413 13.07 -12.75 -9.75
N SER A 414 14.00 -13.40 -9.04
CA SER A 414 13.85 -14.73 -8.47
C SER A 414 14.51 -14.85 -7.09
N ALA A 415 14.19 -15.92 -6.36
CA ALA A 415 14.80 -16.22 -5.07
C ALA A 415 16.33 -16.42 -5.19
N ASP A 416 16.78 -17.07 -6.26
CA ASP A 416 18.21 -17.30 -6.52
C ASP A 416 18.95 -15.98 -6.82
N ASP A 417 18.32 -15.08 -7.58
CA ASP A 417 18.89 -13.76 -7.85
C ASP A 417 19.00 -12.92 -6.57
N ILE A 418 17.94 -12.91 -5.75
CA ILE A 418 17.92 -12.21 -4.46
C ILE A 418 18.97 -12.79 -3.51
N ASN A 419 19.08 -14.12 -3.42
CA ASN A 419 20.11 -14.79 -2.63
C ASN A 419 21.51 -14.44 -3.13
N PHE A 420 21.72 -14.38 -4.45
CA PHE A 420 23.00 -13.93 -5.01
C PHE A 420 23.30 -12.49 -4.59
N VAL A 421 22.36 -11.55 -4.73
CA VAL A 421 22.55 -10.14 -4.33
C VAL A 421 22.89 -10.01 -2.85
N ASN A 422 22.17 -10.73 -1.98
CA ASN A 422 22.36 -10.63 -0.54
C ASN A 422 23.67 -11.30 -0.06
N ASN A 423 24.01 -12.48 -0.60
CA ASN A 423 25.00 -13.36 0.02
C ASN A 423 26.29 -13.58 -0.82
N CYS A 424 26.28 -13.27 -2.12
CA CYS A 424 27.40 -13.61 -3.03
C CYS A 424 27.91 -12.44 -3.87
N GLY A 425 27.02 -11.50 -4.22
CA GLY A 425 27.28 -10.41 -5.15
C GLY A 425 28.25 -9.35 -4.61
N PRO A 426 28.76 -8.47 -5.49
CA PRO A 426 29.63 -7.38 -5.07
C PRO A 426 28.87 -6.40 -4.16
N GLN A 427 29.49 -6.02 -3.05
CA GLN A 427 28.95 -5.01 -2.13
C GLN A 427 29.56 -3.65 -2.45
N GLU A 428 28.72 -2.66 -2.77
CA GLU A 428 29.15 -1.32 -3.16
C GLU A 428 28.40 -0.24 -2.37
N LEU A 429 29.12 0.81 -1.98
CA LEU A 429 28.52 1.98 -1.37
C LEU A 429 27.85 2.87 -2.45
N PRO A 430 26.70 3.47 -2.16
CA PRO A 430 26.03 4.42 -3.05
C PRO A 430 26.94 5.52 -3.61
N ASN A 431 27.02 5.65 -4.94
CA ASN A 431 27.75 6.69 -5.66
C ASN A 431 26.94 7.29 -6.82
N PHE A 432 26.07 8.25 -6.48
CA PHE A 432 25.24 8.95 -7.47
C PHE A 432 26.03 9.72 -8.54
N SER A 433 27.24 10.18 -8.24
CA SER A 433 28.09 10.86 -9.24
C SER A 433 28.61 9.89 -10.30
N LEU A 434 28.94 8.66 -9.90
CA LEU A 434 29.30 7.59 -10.83
C LEU A 434 28.09 7.19 -11.69
N VAL A 435 26.92 6.98 -11.07
CA VAL A 435 25.68 6.67 -11.78
C VAL A 435 25.35 7.77 -12.80
N LYS A 436 25.44 9.05 -12.41
CA LYS A 436 25.30 10.19 -13.33
C LYS A 436 26.24 10.10 -14.53
N ASN A 437 27.52 9.80 -14.30
CA ASN A 437 28.50 9.69 -15.37
C ASN A 437 28.20 8.51 -16.31
N LEU A 438 27.73 7.38 -15.76
CA LEU A 438 27.29 6.22 -16.56
C LEU A 438 26.07 6.55 -17.42
N ILE A 439 25.05 7.21 -16.85
CA ILE A 439 23.87 7.67 -17.61
C ILE A 439 24.30 8.55 -18.79
N ASN A 440 25.17 9.54 -18.53
CA ASN A 440 25.64 10.44 -19.58
C ASN A 440 26.47 9.70 -20.64
N ALA A 441 27.30 8.73 -20.25
CA ALA A 441 28.11 7.93 -21.17
C ALA A 441 27.23 7.06 -22.08
N VAL A 442 26.21 6.40 -21.51
CA VAL A 442 25.26 5.57 -22.26
C VAL A 442 24.43 6.43 -23.22
N SER A 443 23.90 7.58 -22.77
CA SER A 443 23.15 8.50 -23.64
C SER A 443 24.00 9.03 -24.81
N ASN A 444 25.27 9.39 -24.56
CA ASN A 444 26.20 9.82 -25.60
C ASN A 444 26.55 8.69 -26.59
N ALA A 445 26.65 7.44 -26.13
CA ALA A 445 26.88 6.29 -27.01
C ALA A 445 25.66 6.01 -27.90
N SER A 446 24.45 6.07 -27.34
CA SER A 446 23.19 5.85 -28.06
C SER A 446 22.90 6.94 -29.10
N SER A 447 23.21 8.21 -28.80
CA SER A 447 23.08 9.31 -29.76
C SER A 447 24.08 9.18 -30.93
N ASN A 448 25.31 8.76 -30.67
CA ASN A 448 26.30 8.48 -31.73
C ASN A 448 25.94 7.27 -32.60
N ALA A 449 25.34 6.23 -32.02
CA ALA A 449 24.89 5.05 -32.77
C ALA A 449 23.67 5.36 -33.66
N SER A 450 22.73 6.17 -33.17
CA SER A 450 21.52 6.56 -33.90
C SER A 450 21.75 7.63 -34.98
N ALA A 451 22.85 8.39 -34.92
CA ALA A 451 23.25 9.31 -36.00
C ALA A 451 23.50 8.60 -37.35
N ASN A 452 23.68 7.27 -37.36
CA ASN A 452 23.85 6.45 -38.57
C ASN A 452 22.54 5.84 -39.10
N THR A 453 21.40 6.00 -38.41
CA THR A 453 20.08 5.48 -38.84
C THR A 453 18.98 6.46 -38.45
N ALA A 454 18.46 7.21 -39.42
CA ALA A 454 17.38 8.17 -39.21
C ALA A 454 16.08 7.46 -38.77
N SER A 455 15.76 7.53 -37.48
CA SER A 455 14.42 7.18 -36.96
C SER A 455 14.11 7.95 -35.67
N ASP A 456 12.87 8.45 -35.56
CA ASP A 456 12.32 9.34 -34.53
C ASP A 456 12.30 8.78 -33.08
N ALA A 457 12.94 7.65 -32.80
CA ALA A 457 12.96 7.01 -31.48
C ALA A 457 14.01 7.58 -30.50
N SER A 458 14.89 8.48 -30.94
CA SER A 458 16.06 8.92 -30.15
C SER A 458 15.81 10.05 -29.14
N SER A 459 14.71 10.79 -29.24
CA SER A 459 14.49 12.00 -28.42
C SER A 459 13.98 11.71 -27.00
N GLY A 460 13.27 10.59 -26.80
CA GLY A 460 12.71 10.21 -25.50
C GLY A 460 13.73 9.68 -24.49
N ASP A 461 14.62 8.81 -24.96
CA ASP A 461 15.65 8.18 -24.13
C ASP A 461 16.65 9.22 -23.58
N ASP A 462 16.88 10.29 -24.34
CA ASP A 462 17.67 11.44 -23.91
C ASP A 462 16.99 12.24 -22.79
N SER A 463 15.67 12.47 -22.86
CA SER A 463 14.91 13.18 -21.81
C SER A 463 14.93 12.44 -20.47
N SER A 464 14.68 11.13 -20.47
CA SER A 464 14.75 10.30 -19.26
C SER A 464 16.15 10.31 -18.64
N SER A 465 17.18 10.16 -19.48
CA SER A 465 18.58 10.21 -19.07
C SER A 465 18.93 11.56 -18.43
N GLN A 466 18.49 12.68 -19.02
CA GLN A 466 18.72 14.02 -18.47
C GLN A 466 18.05 14.22 -17.11
N VAL A 467 16.80 13.76 -16.95
CA VAL A 467 16.09 13.81 -15.65
C VAL A 467 16.84 12.99 -14.61
N SER A 468 17.14 11.71 -14.89
CA SER A 468 17.88 10.85 -13.95
C SER A 468 19.26 11.41 -13.60
N SER A 469 19.98 11.98 -14.58
CA SER A 469 21.28 12.64 -14.39
C SER A 469 21.19 13.84 -13.43
N LYS A 470 20.15 14.67 -13.56
CA LYS A 470 19.90 15.83 -12.68
C LYS A 470 19.42 15.44 -11.28
N LEU A 471 18.64 14.37 -11.17
CA LEU A 471 18.24 13.82 -9.88
C LEU A 471 19.46 13.21 -9.15
N CYS A 472 20.33 12.48 -9.85
CA CYS A 472 21.58 11.95 -9.29
C CYS A 472 22.54 13.08 -8.86
N GLU A 473 22.59 14.18 -9.59
CA GLU A 473 23.34 15.38 -9.18
C GLU A 473 22.83 15.95 -7.86
N LEU A 474 21.51 16.04 -7.69
CA LEU A 474 20.89 16.53 -6.46
C LEU A 474 21.04 15.53 -5.29
N ALA A 475 20.94 14.22 -5.54
CA ALA A 475 21.21 13.19 -4.54
C ALA A 475 22.69 13.19 -4.11
N SER A 476 23.63 13.46 -5.03
CA SER A 476 25.05 13.68 -4.69
C SER A 476 25.22 14.88 -3.76
N PHE A 477 24.43 15.94 -3.96
CA PHE A 477 24.39 17.10 -3.07
C PHE A 477 23.87 16.72 -1.66
N PHE A 478 22.82 15.90 -1.55
CA PHE A 478 22.31 15.38 -0.26
C PHE A 478 23.35 14.57 0.52
N LYS A 479 24.26 13.86 -0.18
CA LYS A 479 25.39 13.14 0.46
C LYS A 479 26.61 14.01 0.76
N SER A 480 26.61 15.29 0.38
CA SER A 480 27.80 16.13 0.48
C SER A 480 28.10 16.56 1.93
N LYS A 481 29.39 16.74 2.24
CA LYS A 481 29.83 17.23 3.56
C LYS A 481 29.19 18.57 3.91
N SER A 482 29.13 19.50 2.96
CA SER A 482 28.58 20.84 3.18
C SER A 482 27.08 20.81 3.47
N PHE A 483 26.31 19.95 2.80
CA PHE A 483 24.88 19.78 3.11
C PHE A 483 24.69 19.16 4.50
N ARG A 484 25.45 18.12 4.84
CA ARG A 484 25.41 17.52 6.18
C ARG A 484 25.79 18.52 7.27
N LYS A 485 26.81 19.37 7.07
CA LYS A 485 27.12 20.47 8.00
C LYS A 485 25.93 21.42 8.17
N TRP A 486 25.28 21.82 7.08
CA TRP A 486 24.09 22.66 7.16
C TRP A 486 22.96 21.96 7.92
N LEU A 487 22.73 20.67 7.65
CA LEU A 487 21.72 19.86 8.33
C LEU A 487 22.02 19.75 9.84
N VAL A 488 23.25 19.44 10.23
CA VAL A 488 23.72 19.42 11.63
C VAL A 488 23.47 20.77 12.31
N LEU A 489 23.76 21.89 11.63
CA LEU A 489 23.54 23.23 12.18
C LEU A 489 22.06 23.56 12.37
N ILE A 490 21.15 23.07 11.53
CA ILE A 490 19.72 23.38 11.67
C ILE A 490 18.94 22.36 12.51
N THR A 491 19.50 21.17 12.76
CA THR A 491 18.84 20.15 13.59
C THR A 491 19.50 19.99 14.95
N GLN A 492 20.75 20.45 15.11
CA GLN A 492 21.59 20.22 16.28
C GLN A 492 21.82 18.72 16.55
N LEU A 493 21.78 17.89 15.50
CA LEU A 493 22.00 16.45 15.56
C LEU A 493 23.32 16.07 14.92
N VAL A 494 24.13 15.25 15.59
CA VAL A 494 25.36 14.72 15.03
C VAL A 494 25.04 13.50 14.17
N LEU A 495 25.13 13.66 12.85
CA LEU A 495 24.80 12.61 11.89
C LEU A 495 25.91 11.57 11.80
N ILE A 496 25.55 10.28 11.85
CA ILE A 496 26.53 9.17 11.90
C ILE A 496 26.37 8.14 10.78
N LYS A 497 25.16 7.97 10.24
CA LYS A 497 24.89 7.10 9.09
C LYS A 497 23.95 7.80 8.12
N ASP A 498 23.98 7.43 6.84
CA ASP A 498 23.05 7.98 5.85
C ASP A 498 22.54 6.96 4.81
N GLN A 499 21.32 7.22 4.34
CA GLN A 499 20.76 6.59 3.15
C GLN A 499 19.98 7.64 2.36
N ILE A 500 20.25 7.73 1.06
CA ILE A 500 19.56 8.66 0.15
C ILE A 500 18.94 7.83 -0.97
N LEU A 501 17.69 8.10 -1.32
CA LEU A 501 16.96 7.47 -2.41
C LEU A 501 16.29 8.54 -3.27
N ILE A 502 16.44 8.46 -4.58
CA ILE A 502 15.56 9.18 -5.52
C ILE A 502 14.37 8.26 -5.75
N ARG A 503 13.13 8.75 -5.64
CA ARG A 503 11.93 7.92 -5.79
C ARG A 503 10.96 8.52 -6.79
N ARG A 504 10.29 7.64 -7.54
CA ARG A 504 9.19 7.96 -8.46
C ARG A 504 8.02 7.01 -8.18
N PHE A 505 6.86 7.59 -7.90
CA PHE A 505 5.62 6.87 -7.65
C PHE A 505 4.67 7.09 -8.84
N ARG A 506 4.54 6.05 -9.65
CA ARG A 506 3.75 6.03 -10.89
C ARG A 506 2.24 5.98 -10.59
N PRO A 507 1.42 6.76 -11.32
CA PRO A 507 -0.04 6.66 -11.28
C PRO A 507 -0.51 5.24 -11.59
N GLY A 508 -1.38 4.67 -10.75
CA GLY A 508 -1.96 3.35 -10.98
C GLY A 508 -1.17 2.18 -10.37
N HIS A 509 -0.01 2.46 -9.77
CA HIS A 509 0.94 1.41 -9.37
C HIS A 509 1.49 1.58 -7.95
N ASP A 510 1.99 2.77 -7.61
CA ASP A 510 3.02 2.86 -6.59
C ASP A 510 2.54 3.46 -5.26
N PHE A 511 3.08 2.95 -4.15
CA PHE A 511 2.76 3.26 -2.76
C PHE A 511 3.85 2.73 -1.81
N ILE A 512 3.77 3.14 -0.53
CA ILE A 512 4.44 2.50 0.61
C ILE A 512 3.36 2.36 1.69
N LEU A 513 3.19 1.17 2.29
CA LEU A 513 2.28 0.97 3.43
C LEU A 513 2.86 1.51 4.74
N ALA A 514 2.04 1.60 5.77
CA ALA A 514 2.48 2.03 7.09
C ALA A 514 3.50 1.05 7.67
N THR A 515 4.71 1.54 7.93
CA THR A 515 5.76 0.77 8.60
C THR A 515 6.25 1.53 9.83
N LEU A 516 6.75 0.83 10.84
CA LEU A 516 7.53 1.42 11.94
C LEU A 516 9.01 1.56 11.53
N LEU A 517 9.81 2.20 12.38
CA LEU A 517 11.27 2.18 12.23
C LEU A 517 11.84 0.87 12.79
N PRO A 518 12.86 0.27 12.15
CA PRO A 518 13.60 -0.81 12.77
C PRO A 518 14.37 -0.27 13.98
N LYS A 519 14.37 -1.02 15.09
CA LYS A 519 15.19 -0.68 16.26
C LYS A 519 16.67 -0.79 15.92
N ASP A 520 17.46 0.21 16.29
CA ASP A 520 18.92 0.14 16.23
C ASP A 520 19.42 -0.56 17.51
N GLU A 521 20.34 -1.52 17.38
CA GLU A 521 20.86 -2.27 18.53
C GLU A 521 21.92 -1.47 19.32
N ASP A 522 22.45 -0.39 18.74
CA ASP A 522 23.49 0.43 19.33
C ASP A 522 22.90 1.54 20.21
N GLU A 523 23.03 1.37 21.54
CA GLU A 523 22.57 2.34 22.55
C GLU A 523 23.22 3.73 22.42
N ALA A 524 24.34 3.86 21.71
CA ALA A 524 24.98 5.17 21.47
C ALA A 524 24.28 5.98 20.35
N VAL A 525 23.37 5.35 19.61
CA VAL A 525 22.57 5.95 18.54
C VAL A 525 21.25 6.43 19.14
N LEU A 526 20.78 7.61 18.70
CA LEU A 526 19.44 8.05 19.04
C LEU A 526 18.42 7.05 18.52
N ASP A 527 17.46 6.68 19.36
CA ASP A 527 16.31 5.83 18.99
C ASP A 527 15.30 6.61 18.13
N CYS A 528 15.76 7.56 17.32
CA CYS A 528 14.99 8.31 16.34
C CYS A 528 15.79 8.44 15.05
N ILE A 529 15.11 8.56 13.92
CA ILE A 529 15.73 8.76 12.62
C ILE A 529 15.36 10.13 12.10
N LEU A 530 16.39 10.91 11.72
CA LEU A 530 16.16 12.15 10.97
C LEU A 530 15.85 11.77 9.52
N GLU A 531 14.65 12.09 9.07
CA GLU A 531 14.20 11.86 7.69
C GLU A 531 14.06 13.20 6.95
N ALA A 532 14.42 13.19 5.67
CA ALA A 532 14.17 14.27 4.74
C ALA A 532 13.35 13.76 3.54
N THR A 533 12.41 14.58 3.08
CA THR A 533 11.67 14.35 1.83
C THR A 533 11.66 15.64 1.02
N LEU A 534 12.47 15.69 -0.05
CA LEU A 534 12.45 16.78 -1.01
C LEU A 534 11.46 16.48 -2.13
N ASN A 535 10.28 17.11 -2.06
CA ASN A 535 9.21 16.96 -3.03
C ASN A 535 9.57 17.68 -4.34
N LEU A 536 9.52 16.94 -5.45
CA LEU A 536 9.88 17.38 -6.81
C LEU A 536 8.77 17.02 -7.80
N THR A 537 7.51 17.09 -7.37
CA THR A 537 6.36 16.73 -8.21
C THR A 537 5.89 17.96 -9.00
N PRO A 538 6.05 17.99 -10.35
CA PRO A 538 5.83 19.20 -11.14
C PRO A 538 4.36 19.43 -11.50
N THR A 539 3.52 18.40 -11.36
CA THR A 539 2.09 18.40 -11.68
C THR A 539 1.27 19.04 -10.57
N ARG A 540 0.06 19.48 -10.90
CA ARG A 540 -0.87 20.17 -9.98
C ARG A 540 -2.10 19.29 -9.69
N GLY A 541 -2.89 19.65 -8.68
CA GLY A 541 -4.14 18.99 -8.32
C GLY A 541 -4.04 18.02 -7.14
N TRP A 542 -2.90 17.99 -6.46
CA TRP A 542 -2.65 17.14 -5.29
C TRP A 542 -3.26 17.69 -3.99
N GLU A 543 -3.71 18.95 -4.00
CA GLU A 543 -4.04 19.71 -2.79
C GLU A 543 -5.23 19.14 -2.01
N ASN A 544 -6.13 18.40 -2.66
CA ASN A 544 -7.29 17.79 -2.01
C ASN A 544 -7.05 16.32 -1.60
N GLY A 545 -5.86 15.76 -1.82
CA GLY A 545 -5.51 14.38 -1.48
C GLY A 545 -6.16 13.29 -2.33
N GLU A 546 -7.04 13.63 -3.28
CA GLU A 546 -7.82 12.62 -4.03
C GLU A 546 -6.97 11.77 -4.98
N PHE A 547 -5.82 12.29 -5.43
CA PHE A 547 -4.83 11.52 -6.19
C PHE A 547 -3.94 10.62 -5.34
N GLY A 548 -4.07 10.67 -4.02
CA GLY A 548 -3.13 10.03 -3.10
C GLY A 548 -1.74 10.64 -3.22
N GLY A 549 -0.70 9.81 -3.09
CA GLY A 549 0.69 10.27 -3.13
C GLY A 549 1.10 11.18 -1.97
N TYR A 550 0.25 11.41 -0.98
CA TYR A 550 0.62 12.16 0.22
C TYR A 550 1.48 11.29 1.15
N GLU A 551 2.42 11.96 1.81
CA GLU A 551 3.21 11.40 2.92
C GLU A 551 2.42 11.63 4.20
N LEU A 552 2.27 10.61 5.04
CA LEU A 552 1.51 10.68 6.29
C LEU A 552 2.28 9.97 7.39
N CYS A 553 2.36 10.62 8.56
CA CYS A 553 2.88 10.04 9.78
C CYS A 553 1.79 10.03 10.85
N MET A 554 1.69 8.92 11.59
CA MET A 554 0.68 8.73 12.63
C MET A 554 1.24 7.93 13.81
N ILE A 555 0.72 8.18 14.99
CA ILE A 555 1.04 7.41 16.20
C ILE A 555 0.05 6.26 16.34
N THR A 556 0.54 5.11 16.83
CA THR A 556 -0.30 3.99 17.26
C THR A 556 -0.63 4.10 18.74
N ASP A 557 -1.91 3.96 19.12
CA ASP A 557 -2.37 3.94 20.51
C ASP A 557 -2.19 2.56 21.19
N ASP A 558 -1.54 1.59 20.51
CA ASP A 558 -1.63 0.17 20.87
C ASP A 558 -0.48 -0.29 21.77
N GLU A 559 -0.67 -0.15 23.09
CA GLU A 559 0.03 -0.98 24.09
C GLU A 559 -0.52 -2.43 24.15
N ASN A 560 -1.56 -2.78 23.38
CA ASN A 560 -2.24 -4.09 23.42
C ASN A 560 -2.38 -4.70 22.02
N GLY A 561 -1.27 -5.07 21.38
CA GLY A 561 -1.24 -5.64 20.03
C GLY A 561 -1.57 -7.14 19.94
N GLU A 562 -2.79 -7.57 20.27
CA GLU A 562 -3.13 -9.00 20.13
C GLU A 562 -4.40 -9.38 19.35
N ASP A 563 -5.30 -8.50 18.88
CA ASP A 563 -6.52 -9.00 18.19
C ASP A 563 -7.14 -8.12 17.08
N ASP A 564 -6.56 -6.98 16.71
CA ASP A 564 -7.11 -6.13 15.64
C ASP A 564 -6.30 -6.24 14.33
N ASP A 565 -7.02 -6.36 13.21
CA ASP A 565 -6.52 -6.38 11.82
C ASP A 565 -5.49 -5.26 11.62
N ALA A 566 -4.28 -5.59 11.15
CA ALA A 566 -3.17 -4.64 10.96
C ALA A 566 -3.53 -3.47 10.00
N ALA A 567 -4.59 -3.61 9.21
CA ALA A 567 -5.14 -2.55 8.35
C ALA A 567 -6.18 -1.63 9.05
N ILE A 568 -6.54 -1.93 10.31
CA ILE A 568 -7.49 -1.17 11.13
C ILE A 568 -6.70 -0.46 12.24
N TYR A 569 -5.85 0.48 11.86
CA TYR A 569 -5.65 1.62 12.75
C TYR A 569 -7.04 2.18 12.98
N ARG A 570 -7.53 2.16 14.22
CA ARG A 570 -8.90 2.58 14.55
C ARG A 570 -9.23 3.76 13.68
N SER A 571 -10.19 3.59 12.77
CA SER A 571 -10.77 4.69 12.02
C SER A 571 -11.58 5.51 13.02
N SER A 572 -10.89 6.11 13.98
CA SER A 572 -11.44 7.12 14.81
C SER A 572 -11.74 8.26 13.85
N GLU A 573 -12.97 8.73 13.91
CA GLU A 573 -13.35 10.01 13.32
C GLU A 573 -12.58 11.20 13.96
N ASN A 574 -11.58 10.90 14.81
CA ASN A 574 -10.68 11.85 15.43
C ASN A 574 -9.37 11.88 14.65
N SER A 575 -9.10 13.02 14.03
CA SER A 575 -7.82 13.45 13.45
C SER A 575 -6.61 13.42 14.41
N ASP A 576 -6.78 12.93 15.64
CA ASP A 576 -5.86 13.11 16.76
C ASP A 576 -4.63 12.17 16.70
N SER A 577 -4.66 11.11 15.88
CA SER A 577 -3.53 10.18 15.70
C SER A 577 -2.57 10.60 14.58
N VAL A 578 -3.00 11.46 13.65
CA VAL A 578 -2.16 11.94 12.54
C VAL A 578 -1.26 13.06 13.03
N VAL A 579 0.05 12.80 13.10
CA VAL A 579 1.03 13.78 13.57
C VAL A 579 1.61 14.63 12.44
N TYR A 580 1.62 14.12 11.21
CA TYR A 580 2.10 14.87 10.05
C TYR A 580 1.42 14.39 8.76
N SER A 581 1.12 15.33 7.86
CA SER A 581 0.64 15.02 6.52
C SER A 581 1.14 16.04 5.48
N SER A 582 1.54 15.54 4.32
CA SER A 582 2.17 16.35 3.27
C SER A 582 1.78 15.88 1.89
N GLN A 583 1.05 16.73 1.18
CA GLN A 583 0.68 16.49 -0.21
C GLN A 583 1.91 16.57 -1.13
N ALA A 584 1.89 15.79 -2.22
CA ALA A 584 2.89 15.90 -3.27
C ALA A 584 2.91 17.33 -3.84
N CYS A 585 4.09 17.93 -3.93
CA CYS A 585 4.25 19.31 -4.36
C CYS A 585 5.62 19.56 -5.00
N TRP A 586 5.87 20.80 -5.40
CA TRP A 586 7.13 21.20 -6.00
C TRP A 586 8.02 21.96 -5.01
N ASN A 587 9.31 21.59 -4.98
CA ASN A 587 10.40 22.31 -4.32
C ASN A 587 10.16 22.57 -2.82
N LYS A 588 9.72 21.53 -2.10
CA LYS A 588 9.53 21.56 -0.65
C LYS A 588 10.40 20.49 0.00
N LEU A 589 11.33 20.89 0.85
CA LEU A 589 12.08 19.98 1.71
C LEU A 589 11.34 19.87 3.03
N THR A 590 10.91 18.66 3.36
CA THR A 590 10.38 18.32 4.67
C THR A 590 11.47 17.62 5.47
N LEU A 591 11.67 18.01 6.74
CA LEU A 591 12.51 17.29 7.70
C LEU A 591 11.63 16.80 8.86
N ILE A 592 11.81 15.56 9.29
CA ILE A 592 11.08 14.95 10.42
C ILE A 592 12.08 14.17 11.27
N LEU A 593 12.13 14.43 12.58
CA LEU A 593 12.76 13.53 13.54
C LEU A 593 11.73 12.49 13.96
N ARG A 594 11.82 11.31 13.34
CA ARG A 594 10.81 10.26 13.48
C ARG A 594 11.20 9.32 14.62
N ASP A 595 10.29 9.16 15.58
CA ASP A 595 10.42 8.19 16.66
C ASP A 595 10.00 6.76 16.21
N PRO A 596 10.32 5.71 16.99
CA PRO A 596 10.05 4.33 16.62
C PRO A 596 8.57 3.96 16.61
N ASN A 597 7.74 4.73 17.32
CA ASN A 597 6.30 4.48 17.48
C ASN A 597 5.45 5.23 16.43
N VAL A 598 6.07 6.13 15.67
CA VAL A 598 5.43 6.84 14.57
C VAL A 598 5.51 5.98 13.32
N LEU A 599 4.34 5.57 12.84
CA LEU A 599 4.15 4.98 11.53
C LEU A 599 4.30 6.03 10.45
N LYS A 600 4.77 5.62 9.28
CA LYS A 600 4.86 6.47 8.09
C LYS A 600 4.51 5.69 6.85
N PHE A 601 3.80 6.33 5.93
CA PHE A 601 3.49 5.75 4.63
C PHE A 601 3.41 6.82 3.52
N ILE A 602 3.41 6.37 2.26
CA ILE A 602 3.09 7.20 1.10
C ILE A 602 1.90 6.59 0.40
N LYS A 603 0.77 7.32 0.41
CA LYS A 603 -0.47 6.80 -0.15
C LYS A 603 -0.31 6.46 -1.63
N TYR A 604 -0.95 5.36 -2.03
CA TYR A 604 -1.09 4.98 -3.43
C TYR A 604 -1.43 6.14 -4.35
N VAL A 605 -0.67 6.27 -5.44
CA VAL A 605 -0.92 7.29 -6.46
C VAL A 605 -1.98 6.79 -7.43
N SER A 606 -3.14 7.43 -7.44
CA SER A 606 -4.24 7.11 -8.34
C SER A 606 -3.80 7.17 -9.81
N PHE A 607 -4.29 6.24 -10.62
CA PHE A 607 -4.19 6.24 -12.08
C PHE A 607 -4.68 7.55 -12.71
N ASN A 608 -5.61 8.24 -12.04
CA ASN A 608 -6.15 9.52 -12.49
C ASN A 608 -5.26 10.72 -12.17
N ALA A 609 -4.12 10.53 -11.49
CA ALA A 609 -3.17 11.60 -11.25
C ALA A 609 -2.57 12.11 -12.57
N ASN A 610 -2.25 13.41 -12.61
CA ASN A 610 -1.74 14.07 -13.82
C ASN A 610 -0.27 13.71 -14.16
N GLY A 611 0.36 12.84 -13.37
CA GLY A 611 1.74 12.40 -13.52
C GLY A 611 2.27 11.79 -12.22
N SER A 612 3.50 11.29 -12.25
CA SER A 612 4.12 10.65 -11.08
C SER A 612 4.39 11.64 -9.95
N ARG A 613 4.38 11.15 -8.71
CA ARG A 613 5.05 11.83 -7.59
C ARG A 613 6.55 11.56 -7.70
N PHE A 614 7.37 12.60 -7.58
CA PHE A 614 8.82 12.49 -7.48
C PHE A 614 9.29 13.09 -6.16
N ASP A 615 10.24 12.43 -5.52
CA ASP A 615 10.97 13.00 -4.40
C ASP A 615 12.40 12.45 -4.28
N ILE A 616 13.21 13.14 -3.47
CA ILE A 616 14.45 12.59 -2.93
C ILE A 616 14.23 12.40 -1.43
N SER A 617 14.34 11.15 -0.98
CA SER A 617 14.30 10.78 0.42
C SER A 617 15.72 10.69 0.97
N GLY A 618 15.93 11.23 2.17
CA GLY A 618 17.15 11.04 2.95
C GLY A 618 16.80 10.55 4.34
N GLN A 619 17.64 9.67 4.89
CA GLN A 619 17.53 9.20 6.27
C GLN A 619 18.91 9.24 6.91
N TRP A 620 18.96 9.69 8.16
CA TRP A 620 20.18 9.74 8.96
C TRP A 620 19.93 9.20 10.35
N ASN A 621 20.76 8.24 10.77
CA ASN A 621 20.96 8.01 12.19
C ASN A 621 21.76 9.18 12.77
N ALA A 622 21.43 9.57 13.98
CA ALA A 622 22.15 10.61 14.71
C ALA A 622 22.49 10.12 16.12
N LYS A 623 23.41 10.83 16.78
CA LYS A 623 23.67 10.68 18.21
C LYS A 623 23.49 12.03 18.91
N ASN A 624 23.23 11.97 20.22
CA ASN A 624 23.31 13.15 21.06
C ASN A 624 24.75 13.68 21.12
N TYR A 625 24.88 14.99 21.27
CA TYR A 625 26.18 15.61 21.55
C TYR A 625 26.79 15.01 22.82
N SER A 626 28.03 14.53 22.71
CA SER A 626 28.79 14.06 23.87
C SER A 626 29.38 15.28 24.58
N CYS A 627 28.86 15.62 25.76
CA CYS A 627 29.41 16.67 26.62
C CYS A 627 30.86 16.37 27.06
#